data_AF-U6FAJ0-F1
#
_entry.id   AF-U6FAJ0-F1
#
_cell.length_a   1.000
_cell.length_b   1.000
_cell.length_c   1.000
_cell.angle_alpha   90.00
_cell.angle_beta   90.00
_cell.angle_gamma   90.00
#
_symmetry.space_group_name_H-M   'P 1'
#
loop_
_entity.id
_entity.type
_entity.pdbx_description
1 polymer ?
#
loop_
_entity_poly.entity_id
_entity_poly.type
_entity_poly.pdbx_seq_one_letter_code
_entity_poly.pdbx_strand_id
1 'polypeptide(L)'
;MDRIGAISHGNLRFALLSAKVFNKRHRLSDISDFSQVFKQLLGDVLVRKHLDLHSLISLGIIAFLKNVDIKRISYYKPVLEKYKISEEKFKENIDILTQMELINVVNHRYVFFEDQIICSYVLKTVFLDRQLISLNFMINNYFGYASNIVRDNVQTLRGFFQNEENNSYVTQQVKKSFQFFHDQDEILYLQFVSMFCSYDINSSVSLVLAKIKKVKPVKVDMDNKIENDTFLYDYLLKIIGGISYNEPELAAELFYKYLVKVPQKVSQFKLAVDEFWSIQFNTFRFYKFTQQIALINN
;
A
#
# COMPACT_ATOMS: atom_id res chain seq x y z
N MET A 1 25.11 11.38 -10.99
CA MET A 1 23.99 12.10 -10.35
C MET A 1 22.67 11.34 -10.50
N ASP A 2 22.43 10.69 -11.64
CA ASP A 2 21.15 10.05 -12.00
C ASP A 2 20.65 8.99 -11.00
N ARG A 3 21.54 8.24 -10.36
CA ARG A 3 21.15 7.24 -9.34
C ARG A 3 20.72 7.87 -8.02
N ILE A 4 21.40 8.92 -7.53
CA ILE A 4 20.99 9.63 -6.30
C ILE A 4 19.64 10.33 -6.51
N GLY A 5 19.40 10.91 -7.70
CA GLY A 5 18.10 11.47 -8.07
C GLY A 5 16.97 10.44 -8.15
N ALA A 6 17.26 9.23 -8.66
CA ALA A 6 16.30 8.12 -8.63
C ALA A 6 16.06 7.57 -7.21
N ILE A 7 17.10 7.56 -6.36
CA ILE A 7 17.08 7.11 -4.97
C ILE A 7 16.32 8.09 -4.08
N SER A 8 16.49 9.40 -4.31
CA SER A 8 15.89 10.45 -3.49
C SER A 8 14.44 10.76 -3.79
N HIS A 9 13.89 10.24 -4.88
CA HIS A 9 12.50 10.48 -5.29
C HIS A 9 12.11 11.97 -5.25
N GLY A 10 13.05 12.85 -5.61
CA GLY A 10 12.85 14.31 -5.57
C GLY A 10 13.03 14.97 -4.19
N ASN A 11 13.34 14.22 -3.13
CA ASN A 11 13.61 14.77 -1.80
C ASN A 11 15.08 15.21 -1.67
N LEU A 12 15.31 16.52 -1.70
CA LEU A 12 16.64 17.13 -1.62
C LEU A 12 17.41 16.70 -0.36
N ARG A 13 16.73 16.60 0.80
CA ARG A 13 17.33 16.15 2.06
C ARG A 13 17.84 14.73 1.91
N PHE A 14 17.04 13.83 1.35
CA PHE A 14 17.43 12.45 1.08
C PHE A 14 18.58 12.33 0.08
N ALA A 15 18.60 13.17 -0.95
CA ALA A 15 19.67 13.21 -1.95
C ALA A 15 21.03 13.58 -1.31
N LEU A 16 21.05 14.65 -0.51
CA LEU A 16 22.23 15.11 0.23
C LEU A 16 22.75 14.04 1.21
N LEU A 17 21.86 13.32 1.87
CA LEU A 17 22.22 12.30 2.85
C LEU A 17 22.71 11.02 2.22
N SER A 18 22.05 10.58 1.15
CA SER A 18 22.50 9.44 0.34
C SER A 18 23.90 9.71 -0.20
N ALA A 19 24.19 10.94 -0.64
CA ALA A 19 25.53 11.37 -1.05
C ALA A 19 26.54 11.33 0.12
N LYS A 20 26.15 11.76 1.32
CA LYS A 20 27.01 11.74 2.52
C LYS A 20 27.37 10.32 2.97
N VAL A 21 26.41 9.39 2.94
CA VAL A 21 26.60 7.97 3.27
C VAL A 21 27.51 7.31 2.22
N PHE A 22 27.27 7.60 0.94
CA PHE A 22 28.10 7.13 -0.16
C PHE A 22 29.57 7.54 -0.03
N ASN A 23 29.81 8.82 0.27
CA ASN A 23 31.17 9.37 0.44
C ASN A 23 31.94 8.74 1.61
N LYS A 24 31.25 8.17 2.61
CA LYS A 24 31.92 7.51 3.75
C LYS A 24 32.31 6.06 3.49
N ARG A 25 31.72 5.39 2.50
CA ARG A 25 31.87 3.92 2.33
C ARG A 25 32.30 3.46 0.95
N HIS A 26 32.29 4.34 -0.06
CA HIS A 26 32.80 4.12 -1.41
C HIS A 26 32.24 2.87 -2.13
N ARG A 27 31.09 2.32 -1.70
CA ARG A 27 30.41 1.19 -2.37
C ARG A 27 28.95 1.53 -2.64
N LEU A 28 28.53 1.38 -3.90
CA LEU A 28 27.16 1.67 -4.35
C LEU A 28 26.12 0.68 -3.80
N SER A 29 26.53 -0.56 -3.50
CA SER A 29 25.71 -1.62 -2.90
C SER A 29 25.26 -1.33 -1.47
N ASP A 30 25.87 -0.34 -0.81
CA ASP A 30 25.49 0.05 0.55
C ASP A 30 24.34 1.06 0.56
N ILE A 31 23.99 1.63 -0.60
CA ILE A 31 22.86 2.56 -0.76
C ILE A 31 21.58 1.83 -1.16
N SER A 32 21.65 0.59 -1.66
CA SER A 32 20.45 -0.20 -1.98
C SER A 32 19.66 -0.60 -0.73
N ASP A 33 20.31 -0.65 0.43
CA ASP A 33 19.64 -0.82 1.73
C ASP A 33 19.48 0.56 2.41
N PHE A 34 18.41 1.26 2.01
CA PHE A 34 18.04 2.59 2.52
C PHE A 34 18.02 2.67 4.05
N SER A 35 17.81 1.54 4.73
CA SER A 35 17.86 1.37 6.18
C SER A 35 19.07 2.01 6.85
N GLN A 36 20.24 2.01 6.20
CA GLN A 36 21.46 2.59 6.78
C GLN A 36 21.51 4.12 6.69
N VAL A 37 21.00 4.70 5.60
CA VAL A 37 20.82 6.16 5.46
C VAL A 37 19.88 6.65 6.55
N PHE A 38 18.79 5.90 6.75
CA PHE A 38 17.83 6.11 7.82
C PHE A 38 18.42 5.98 9.23
N LYS A 39 19.20 4.94 9.50
CA LYS A 39 19.83 4.71 10.79
C LYS A 39 20.85 5.81 11.15
N GLN A 40 21.59 6.34 10.17
CA GLN A 40 22.47 7.50 10.38
C GLN A 40 21.71 8.82 10.51
N LEU A 41 20.53 8.96 9.89
CA LEU A 41 19.73 10.18 9.93
C LEU A 41 18.87 10.29 11.21
N LEU A 42 18.25 9.18 11.60
CA LEU A 42 17.15 9.13 12.55
C LEU A 42 17.34 8.09 13.65
N GLY A 43 18.36 7.23 13.54
CA GLY A 43 18.80 6.40 14.68
C GLY A 43 19.09 7.27 15.88
N ASP A 44 19.69 8.45 15.68
CA ASP A 44 19.88 9.42 16.75
C ASP A 44 18.58 10.05 17.26
N VAL A 45 17.56 10.25 16.42
CA VAL A 45 16.32 10.93 16.84
C VAL A 45 15.41 10.01 17.65
N LEU A 46 15.23 8.74 17.24
CA LEU A 46 14.38 7.80 18.00
C LEU A 46 15.13 7.10 19.15
N VAL A 47 16.45 6.86 19.02
CA VAL A 47 17.24 6.20 20.07
C VAL A 47 17.73 7.19 21.13
N ARG A 48 18.16 8.41 20.79
CA ARG A 48 18.60 9.39 21.81
C ARG A 48 17.45 10.02 22.58
N LYS A 49 16.24 10.11 22.00
CA LYS A 49 15.07 10.68 22.67
C LYS A 49 14.41 9.75 23.69
N HIS A 50 14.93 8.52 23.87
CA HIS A 50 14.48 7.56 24.89
C HIS A 50 12.95 7.43 24.96
N LEU A 51 12.29 7.38 23.80
CA LEU A 51 10.85 7.20 23.74
C LEU A 51 10.47 5.90 24.44
N ASP A 52 9.53 6.00 25.38
CA ASP A 52 8.93 4.81 25.98
C ASP A 52 8.13 4.01 24.94
N LEU A 53 7.78 2.79 25.29
CA LEU A 53 7.09 1.87 24.39
C LEU A 53 5.74 2.43 23.89
N HIS A 54 4.95 3.06 24.76
CA HIS A 54 3.65 3.61 24.39
C HIS A 54 3.80 4.82 23.47
N SER A 55 4.80 5.68 23.72
CA SER A 55 5.10 6.81 22.81
C SER A 55 5.52 6.32 21.43
N LEU A 56 6.34 5.26 21.35
CA LEU A 56 6.77 4.70 20.06
C LEU A 56 5.63 4.01 19.31
N ILE A 57 4.75 3.28 20.02
CA ILE A 57 3.52 2.71 19.43
C ILE A 57 2.60 3.83 18.94
N SER A 58 2.44 4.91 19.73
CA SER A 58 1.61 6.06 19.36
C SER A 58 2.11 6.73 18.08
N LEU A 59 3.43 6.94 17.99
CA LEU A 59 4.09 7.46 16.80
C LEU A 59 3.88 6.55 15.58
N GLY A 60 3.94 5.23 15.78
CA GLY A 60 3.64 4.22 14.77
C GLY A 60 2.20 4.25 14.24
N ILE A 61 1.22 4.44 15.13
CA ILE A 61 -0.19 4.60 14.78
C ILE A 61 -0.38 5.85 13.91
N ILE A 62 0.20 6.98 14.33
CA ILE A 62 0.12 8.25 13.60
C ILE A 62 0.78 8.11 12.23
N ALA A 63 1.93 7.43 12.13
CA ALA A 63 2.63 7.22 10.85
C ALA A 63 1.79 6.37 9.89
N PHE A 64 1.16 5.32 10.41
CA PHE A 64 0.32 4.42 9.61
C PHE A 64 -1.00 5.05 9.17
N LEU A 65 -1.59 5.94 9.97
CA LEU A 65 -2.87 6.57 9.64
C LEU A 65 -2.71 7.92 8.93
N LYS A 66 -1.50 8.47 8.92
CA LYS A 66 -1.06 9.76 8.35
C LYS A 66 -1.73 11.00 8.94
N ASN A 67 -3.05 10.99 9.09
CA ASN A 67 -3.86 12.11 9.57
C ASN A 67 -4.72 11.66 10.75
N VAL A 68 -4.21 11.85 11.96
CA VAL A 68 -4.93 11.53 13.20
C VAL A 68 -5.75 12.74 13.64
N ASP A 69 -7.06 12.57 13.80
CA ASP A 69 -7.97 13.61 14.31
C ASP A 69 -8.23 13.37 15.80
N ILE A 70 -7.69 14.24 16.65
CA ILE A 70 -7.80 14.15 18.12
C ILE A 70 -9.27 14.17 18.56
N LYS A 71 -10.16 14.84 17.82
CA LYS A 71 -11.61 14.86 18.13
C LYS A 71 -12.31 13.56 17.79
N ARG A 72 -11.65 12.68 17.03
CA ARG A 72 -12.13 11.38 16.56
C ARG A 72 -11.26 10.25 17.10
N ILE A 73 -10.76 10.40 18.33
CA ILE A 73 -9.83 9.44 18.92
C ILE A 73 -10.43 8.04 19.08
N SER A 74 -11.75 7.95 19.23
CA SER A 74 -12.51 6.70 19.34
C SER A 74 -12.38 5.81 18.10
N TYR A 75 -12.06 6.38 16.93
CA TYR A 75 -11.76 5.60 15.72
C TYR A 75 -10.48 4.77 15.87
N TYR A 76 -9.56 5.19 16.75
CA TYR A 76 -8.30 4.50 17.00
C TYR A 76 -8.40 3.52 18.17
N LYS A 77 -9.56 3.44 18.82
CA LYS A 77 -9.81 2.57 19.97
C LYS A 77 -9.35 1.11 19.77
N PRO A 78 -9.59 0.43 18.61
CA PRO A 78 -9.13 -0.94 18.43
C PRO A 78 -7.62 -1.12 18.60
N VAL A 79 -6.80 -0.22 18.05
CA VAL A 79 -5.35 -0.29 18.20
C VAL A 79 -4.90 0.14 19.59
N LEU A 80 -5.51 1.17 20.16
CA LEU A 80 -5.18 1.67 21.49
C LEU A 80 -5.42 0.61 22.57
N GLU A 81 -6.59 -0.04 22.54
CA GLU A 81 -6.94 -1.11 23.48
C GLU A 81 -6.02 -2.33 23.35
N LYS A 82 -5.71 -2.75 22.11
CA LYS A 82 -4.80 -3.87 21.86
C LYS A 82 -3.44 -3.68 22.51
N TYR A 83 -2.91 -2.45 22.53
CA TYR A 83 -1.62 -2.13 23.13
C TYR A 83 -1.72 -1.46 24.51
N LYS A 84 -2.89 -1.50 25.15
CA LYS A 84 -3.13 -0.99 26.50
C LYS A 84 -2.78 0.51 26.67
N ILE A 85 -3.06 1.31 25.64
CA ILE A 85 -2.89 2.76 25.66
C ILE A 85 -4.28 3.38 25.86
N SER A 86 -4.48 4.12 26.95
CA SER A 86 -5.73 4.89 27.13
C SER A 86 -5.80 6.06 26.15
N GLU A 87 -7.00 6.57 25.86
CA GLU A 87 -7.16 7.76 25.02
C GLU A 87 -6.42 8.98 25.60
N GLU A 88 -6.42 9.13 26.93
CA GLU A 88 -5.67 10.17 27.63
C GLU A 88 -4.16 10.00 27.45
N LYS A 89 -3.65 8.76 27.61
CA LYS A 89 -2.23 8.48 27.38
C LYS A 89 -1.84 8.71 25.93
N PHE A 90 -2.72 8.39 24.98
CA PHE A 90 -2.44 8.67 23.56
C PHE A 90 -2.34 10.18 23.29
N LYS A 91 -3.18 11.02 23.90
CA LYS A 91 -3.07 12.48 23.83
C LYS A 91 -1.79 13.01 24.47
N GLU A 92 -1.45 12.53 25.67
CA GLU A 92 -0.20 12.88 26.35
C GLU A 92 1.02 12.53 25.49
N ASN A 93 1.01 11.34 24.85
CA ASN A 93 2.06 10.95 23.93
C ASN A 93 2.13 11.85 22.70
N ILE A 94 0.98 12.30 22.15
CA ILE A 94 0.98 13.28 21.04
C ILE A 94 1.68 14.57 21.48
N ASP A 95 1.37 15.09 22.67
CA ASP A 95 2.00 16.32 23.18
C ASP A 95 3.52 16.15 23.34
N ILE A 96 3.97 15.03 23.91
CA ILE A 96 5.40 14.69 24.04
C ILE A 96 6.07 14.62 22.65
N LEU A 97 5.45 13.90 21.70
CA LEU A 97 5.98 13.72 20.36
C LEU A 97 6.05 15.05 19.58
N THR A 98 5.14 15.99 19.83
CA THR A 98 5.16 17.34 19.28
C THR A 98 6.24 18.21 19.91
N GLN A 99 6.43 18.16 21.23
CA GLN A 99 7.56 18.84 21.90
C GLN A 99 8.91 18.31 21.39
N MET A 100 8.94 17.06 20.95
CA MET A 100 10.09 16.45 20.31
C MET A 100 10.21 16.74 18.81
N GLU A 101 9.35 17.58 18.22
CA GLU A 101 9.38 17.94 16.79
C GLU A 101 9.32 16.70 15.86
N LEU A 102 8.68 15.61 16.29
CA LEU A 102 8.53 14.39 15.49
C LEU A 102 7.26 14.44 14.64
N ILE A 103 6.25 15.14 15.13
CA ILE A 103 4.93 15.30 14.54
C ILE A 103 4.43 16.71 14.82
N ASN A 104 3.54 17.21 13.95
CA ASN A 104 2.91 18.51 14.14
C ASN A 104 1.41 18.38 14.36
N VAL A 105 0.88 19.34 15.12
CA VAL A 105 -0.55 19.46 15.42
C VAL A 105 -1.06 20.77 14.86
N VAL A 106 -1.99 20.70 13.91
CA VAL A 106 -2.65 21.89 13.33
C VAL A 106 -4.05 22.04 13.92
N ASN A 107 -4.40 23.29 14.25
CA ASN A 107 -5.69 23.68 14.82
C ASN A 107 -6.08 22.90 16.09
N HIS A 108 -5.10 22.47 16.88
CA HIS A 108 -5.29 21.61 18.06
C HIS A 108 -6.13 20.35 17.78
N ARG A 109 -6.06 19.83 16.54
CA ARG A 109 -6.94 18.76 16.07
C ARG A 109 -6.24 17.72 15.22
N TYR A 110 -5.54 18.15 14.18
CA TYR A 110 -5.01 17.24 13.17
C TYR A 110 -3.53 17.01 13.41
N VAL A 111 -3.16 15.75 13.57
CA VAL A 111 -1.81 15.29 13.86
C VAL A 111 -1.24 14.57 12.64
N PHE A 112 -0.06 14.99 12.20
CA PHE A 112 0.59 14.44 11.02
C PHE A 112 2.12 14.59 11.09
N PHE A 113 2.82 13.91 10.19
CA PHE A 113 4.26 14.08 9.98
C PHE A 113 4.50 15.17 8.94
N GLU A 114 5.28 16.19 9.27
CA GLU A 114 5.77 17.15 8.26
C GLU A 114 6.81 16.53 7.34
N ASP A 115 7.71 15.71 7.89
CA ASP A 115 8.77 15.05 7.14
C ASP A 115 8.38 13.60 6.80
N GLN A 116 8.10 13.36 5.51
CA GLN A 116 7.74 12.04 5.00
C GLN A 116 8.87 11.00 5.15
N ILE A 117 10.13 11.44 5.21
CA ILE A 117 11.27 10.55 5.48
C ILE A 117 11.13 10.03 6.91
N ILE A 118 10.87 10.92 7.88
CA ILE A 118 10.68 10.52 9.28
C ILE A 118 9.49 9.56 9.42
N CYS A 119 8.37 9.87 8.76
CA CYS A 119 7.21 8.99 8.73
C CYS A 119 7.57 7.58 8.23
N SER A 120 8.27 7.49 7.09
CA SER A 120 8.69 6.21 6.51
C SER A 120 9.63 5.43 7.45
N TYR A 121 10.53 6.13 8.15
CA TYR A 121 11.42 5.51 9.12
C TYR A 121 10.70 4.95 10.34
N VAL A 122 9.71 5.68 10.85
CA VAL A 122 8.85 5.21 11.94
C VAL A 122 8.10 3.96 11.50
N LEU A 123 7.53 3.96 10.29
CA LEU A 123 6.85 2.78 9.74
C LEU A 123 7.78 1.56 9.75
N LYS A 124 8.99 1.68 9.21
CA LYS A 124 9.98 0.59 9.26
C LYS A 124 10.27 0.14 10.68
N THR A 125 10.59 1.10 11.56
CA THR A 125 11.01 0.80 12.94
C THR A 125 9.92 0.03 13.69
N VAL A 126 8.66 0.48 13.56
CA VAL A 126 7.53 -0.06 14.31
C VAL A 126 7.02 -1.36 13.71
N PHE A 127 6.92 -1.47 12.38
CA PHE A 127 6.26 -2.62 11.73
C PHE A 127 7.22 -3.71 11.24
N LEU A 128 8.48 -3.38 10.95
CA LEU A 128 9.48 -4.33 10.41
C LEU A 128 10.56 -4.64 11.44
N ASP A 129 11.27 -3.62 11.94
CA ASP A 129 12.48 -3.83 12.75
C ASP A 129 12.15 -4.35 14.16
N ARG A 130 11.16 -3.73 14.81
CA ARG A 130 10.76 -4.07 16.18
C ARG A 130 9.42 -4.80 16.24
N GLN A 131 8.65 -4.78 15.15
CA GLN A 131 7.33 -5.41 15.04
C GLN A 131 6.40 -5.12 16.24
N LEU A 132 6.47 -3.89 16.77
CA LEU A 132 5.71 -3.46 17.95
C LEU A 132 4.21 -3.44 17.67
N ILE A 133 3.84 -3.22 16.41
CA ILE A 133 2.46 -3.26 15.95
C ILE A 133 2.32 -4.32 14.86
N SER A 134 1.36 -5.24 15.05
CA SER A 134 1.02 -6.24 14.05
C SER A 134 0.39 -5.58 12.81
N LEU A 135 1.04 -5.75 11.66
CA LEU A 135 0.64 -5.11 10.40
C LEU A 135 -0.75 -5.59 9.93
N ASN A 136 -1.00 -6.90 9.96
CA ASN A 136 -2.29 -7.46 9.59
C ASN A 136 -3.43 -6.91 10.46
N PHE A 137 -3.17 -6.65 11.74
CA PHE A 137 -4.17 -6.03 12.62
C PHE A 137 -4.51 -4.62 12.19
N MET A 138 -3.52 -3.80 11.82
CA MET A 138 -3.78 -2.46 11.30
C MET A 138 -4.55 -2.51 9.98
N ILE A 139 -4.17 -3.40 9.07
CA ILE A 139 -4.90 -3.59 7.81
C ILE A 139 -6.37 -3.96 8.09
N ASN A 140 -6.61 -4.97 8.92
CA ASN A 140 -7.95 -5.49 9.19
C ASN A 140 -8.88 -4.44 9.82
N ASN A 141 -8.37 -3.59 10.72
CA ASN A 141 -9.19 -2.60 11.43
C ASN A 141 -9.39 -1.30 10.64
N TYR A 142 -8.45 -0.93 9.77
CA TYR A 142 -8.46 0.40 9.14
C TYR A 142 -8.68 0.39 7.63
N PHE A 143 -8.65 -0.76 6.96
CA PHE A 143 -8.86 -0.83 5.52
C PHE A 143 -10.24 -0.31 5.10
N GLY A 144 -11.31 -0.70 5.81
CA GLY A 144 -12.67 -0.26 5.48
C GLY A 144 -12.89 1.26 5.56
N TYR A 145 -12.12 1.94 6.43
CA TYR A 145 -12.22 3.39 6.62
C TYR A 145 -11.22 4.18 5.76
N ALA A 146 -10.02 3.64 5.57
CA ALA A 146 -8.88 4.36 5.01
C ALA A 146 -8.07 3.51 4.01
N SER A 147 -8.76 2.79 3.12
CA SER A 147 -8.18 1.82 2.17
C SER A 147 -6.95 2.33 1.41
N ASN A 148 -7.01 3.55 0.87
CA ASN A 148 -5.87 4.16 0.16
C ASN A 148 -4.66 4.38 1.08
N ILE A 149 -4.86 4.88 2.30
CA ILE A 149 -3.77 5.09 3.27
C ILE A 149 -3.15 3.76 3.66
N VAL A 150 -3.98 2.74 3.92
CA VAL A 150 -3.52 1.37 4.23
C VAL A 150 -2.69 0.81 3.08
N ARG A 151 -3.20 0.88 1.85
CA ARG A 151 -2.49 0.42 0.64
C ARG A 151 -1.14 1.12 0.50
N ASP A 152 -1.14 2.45 0.54
CA ASP A 152 0.08 3.23 0.33
C ASP A 152 1.15 2.89 1.37
N ASN A 153 0.78 2.74 2.65
CA ASN A 153 1.73 2.42 3.71
C ASN A 153 2.24 0.98 3.64
N VAL A 154 1.40 0.01 3.27
CA VAL A 154 1.85 -1.36 3.01
C VAL A 154 2.81 -1.40 1.81
N GLN A 155 2.52 -0.62 0.76
CA GLN A 155 3.42 -0.46 -0.39
C GLN A 155 4.73 0.23 0.00
N THR A 156 4.72 1.22 0.89
CA THR A 156 5.95 1.81 1.44
C THR A 156 6.77 0.75 2.19
N LEU A 157 6.14 -0.04 3.06
CA LEU A 157 6.83 -1.08 3.83
C LEU A 157 7.49 -2.14 2.94
N ARG A 158 6.84 -2.54 1.85
CA ARG A 158 7.39 -3.50 0.88
C ARG A 158 8.40 -2.85 -0.08
N GLY A 159 8.01 -1.75 -0.72
CA GLY A 159 8.69 -1.18 -1.86
C GLY A 159 9.85 -0.24 -1.53
N PHE A 160 9.85 0.39 -0.35
CA PHE A 160 10.90 1.35 0.02
C PHE A 160 11.99 0.71 0.90
N PHE A 161 11.68 -0.38 1.61
CA PHE A 161 12.62 -1.12 2.47
C PHE A 161 12.89 -2.53 1.92
N GLN A 162 13.21 -2.62 0.63
CA GLN A 162 13.32 -3.88 -0.10
C GLN A 162 14.50 -4.73 0.39
N ASN A 163 14.17 -5.76 1.17
CA ASN A 163 14.99 -6.94 1.33
C ASN A 163 14.06 -8.17 1.38
N GLU A 164 14.63 -9.37 1.18
CA GLU A 164 13.85 -10.60 1.08
C GLU A 164 13.03 -10.88 2.36
N GLU A 165 13.62 -10.65 3.54
CA GLU A 165 13.00 -10.86 4.84
C GLU A 165 11.77 -9.94 5.04
N ASN A 166 11.93 -8.63 4.85
CA ASN A 166 10.87 -7.63 4.95
C ASN A 166 9.76 -7.92 3.95
N ASN A 167 10.11 -8.23 2.70
CA ASN A 167 9.13 -8.55 1.66
C ASN A 167 8.32 -9.80 2.01
N SER A 168 8.99 -10.84 2.51
CA SER A 168 8.34 -12.07 2.97
C SER A 168 7.41 -11.79 4.14
N TYR A 169 7.88 -11.05 5.16
CA TYR A 169 7.07 -10.67 6.31
C TYR A 169 5.82 -9.87 5.90
N VAL A 170 5.98 -8.78 5.14
CA VAL A 170 4.84 -7.95 4.69
C VAL A 170 3.85 -8.80 3.89
N THR A 171 4.35 -9.66 3.00
CA THR A 171 3.50 -10.56 2.21
C THR A 171 2.71 -11.52 3.09
N GLN A 172 3.34 -12.15 4.08
CA GLN A 172 2.65 -13.02 5.02
C GLN A 172 1.59 -12.27 5.84
N GLN A 173 1.87 -11.04 6.27
CA GLN A 173 0.90 -10.23 7.02
C GLN A 173 -0.30 -9.85 6.15
N VAL A 174 -0.09 -9.45 4.90
CA VAL A 174 -1.19 -9.16 3.96
C VAL A 174 -1.99 -10.42 3.65
N LYS A 175 -1.36 -11.59 3.46
CA LYS A 175 -2.05 -12.86 3.25
C LYS A 175 -2.96 -13.25 4.43
N LYS A 176 -2.58 -12.96 5.67
CA LYS A 176 -3.48 -13.14 6.83
C LYS A 176 -4.75 -12.28 6.71
N SER A 177 -4.62 -11.08 6.15
CA SER A 177 -5.77 -10.19 5.90
C SER A 177 -6.68 -10.68 4.77
N PHE A 178 -6.16 -11.41 3.76
CA PHE A 178 -7.01 -12.06 2.74
C PHE A 178 -8.05 -12.98 3.39
N GLN A 179 -7.62 -13.86 4.30
CA GLN A 179 -8.52 -14.78 5.01
C GLN A 179 -9.51 -14.01 5.90
N PHE A 180 -9.04 -12.99 6.63
CA PHE A 180 -9.91 -12.18 7.48
C PHE A 180 -11.06 -11.54 6.70
N PHE A 181 -10.80 -10.91 5.55
CA PHE A 181 -11.85 -10.26 4.78
C PHE A 181 -12.76 -11.25 4.05
N HIS A 182 -12.22 -12.39 3.60
CA HIS A 182 -13.01 -13.45 2.98
C HIS A 182 -14.18 -13.89 3.87
N ASP A 183 -13.96 -13.95 5.19
CA ASP A 183 -14.95 -14.44 6.15
C ASP A 183 -15.92 -13.35 6.67
N GLN A 184 -15.73 -12.09 6.27
CA GLN A 184 -16.48 -10.93 6.78
C GLN A 184 -17.58 -10.45 5.84
N ASP A 185 -17.18 -9.89 4.69
CA ASP A 185 -18.08 -9.24 3.74
C ASP A 185 -17.53 -9.37 2.33
N GLU A 186 -18.38 -9.80 1.39
CA GLU A 186 -17.98 -10.09 0.02
C GLU A 186 -17.47 -8.84 -0.72
N ILE A 187 -18.14 -7.70 -0.55
CA ILE A 187 -17.80 -6.46 -1.27
C ILE A 187 -16.48 -5.93 -0.75
N LEU A 188 -16.31 -5.88 0.57
CA LEU A 188 -15.08 -5.45 1.22
C LEU A 188 -13.92 -6.38 0.87
N TYR A 189 -14.17 -7.70 0.77
CA TYR A 189 -13.18 -8.66 0.31
C TYR A 189 -12.74 -8.41 -1.13
N LEU A 190 -13.69 -8.22 -2.05
CA LEU A 190 -13.39 -7.90 -3.45
C LEU A 190 -12.60 -6.59 -3.57
N GLN A 191 -12.99 -5.57 -2.80
CA GLN A 191 -12.27 -4.30 -2.74
C GLN A 191 -10.84 -4.51 -2.22
N PHE A 192 -10.66 -5.30 -1.17
CA PHE A 192 -9.35 -5.62 -0.61
C PHE A 192 -8.46 -6.34 -1.62
N VAL A 193 -8.95 -7.41 -2.25
CA VAL A 193 -8.20 -8.16 -3.26
C VAL A 193 -7.85 -7.27 -4.46
N SER A 194 -8.73 -6.35 -4.86
CA SER A 194 -8.43 -5.42 -5.96
C SER A 194 -7.22 -4.52 -5.70
N MET A 195 -6.92 -4.21 -4.43
CA MET A 195 -5.76 -3.38 -4.04
C MET A 195 -4.52 -4.21 -3.69
N PHE A 196 -4.69 -5.48 -3.32
CA PHE A 196 -3.62 -6.31 -2.77
C PHE A 196 -3.36 -7.62 -3.56
N CYS A 197 -3.93 -7.79 -4.74
CA CYS A 197 -3.78 -9.01 -5.54
C CYS A 197 -2.33 -9.46 -5.76
N SER A 198 -1.38 -8.52 -5.92
CA SER A 198 0.05 -8.82 -6.12
C SER A 198 0.73 -9.50 -4.91
N TYR A 199 0.07 -9.55 -3.75
CA TYR A 199 0.57 -10.26 -2.57
C TYR A 199 0.14 -11.74 -2.56
N ASP A 200 -0.90 -12.12 -3.30
CA ASP A 200 -1.32 -13.50 -3.46
C ASP A 200 -2.05 -13.72 -4.81
N ILE A 201 -1.26 -13.81 -5.88
CA ILE A 201 -1.78 -13.97 -7.24
C ILE A 201 -2.63 -15.25 -7.37
N ASN A 202 -2.17 -16.38 -6.83
CA ASN A 202 -2.89 -17.66 -6.93
C ASN A 202 -4.29 -17.60 -6.32
N SER A 203 -4.40 -17.03 -5.11
CA SER A 203 -5.69 -16.83 -4.44
C SER A 203 -6.58 -15.85 -5.22
N SER A 204 -6.00 -14.79 -5.78
CA SER A 204 -6.71 -13.77 -6.54
C SER A 204 -7.27 -14.32 -7.87
N VAL A 205 -6.47 -15.10 -8.60
CA VAL A 205 -6.88 -15.82 -9.82
C VAL A 205 -8.00 -16.82 -9.50
N SER A 206 -7.84 -17.59 -8.42
CA SER A 206 -8.83 -18.59 -8.00
C SER A 206 -10.18 -17.93 -7.67
N LEU A 207 -10.15 -16.78 -6.99
CA LEU A 207 -11.33 -15.96 -6.71
C LEU A 207 -12.01 -15.49 -8.01
N VAL A 208 -11.25 -14.90 -8.93
CA VAL A 208 -11.79 -14.42 -10.22
C VAL A 208 -12.44 -15.56 -11.01
N LEU A 209 -11.76 -16.70 -11.13
CA LEU A 209 -12.30 -17.88 -11.82
C LEU A 209 -13.60 -18.37 -11.17
N ALA A 210 -13.64 -18.46 -9.84
CA ALA A 210 -14.83 -18.88 -9.12
C ALA A 210 -16.01 -17.92 -9.34
N LYS A 211 -15.74 -16.61 -9.40
CA LYS A 211 -16.77 -15.59 -9.67
C LYS A 211 -17.24 -15.64 -11.12
N ILE A 212 -16.33 -15.68 -12.10
CA ILE A 212 -16.67 -15.82 -13.53
C ILE A 212 -17.53 -17.07 -13.75
N LYS A 213 -17.21 -18.21 -13.12
CA LYS A 213 -18.01 -19.44 -13.24
C LYS A 213 -19.47 -19.24 -12.82
N LYS A 214 -19.73 -18.48 -11.75
CA LYS A 214 -21.08 -18.19 -11.23
C LYS A 214 -21.87 -17.18 -12.07
N VAL A 215 -21.20 -16.36 -12.89
CA VAL A 215 -21.87 -15.41 -13.77
C VAL A 215 -22.64 -16.15 -14.87
N LYS A 216 -23.94 -15.84 -14.96
CA LYS A 216 -24.81 -16.32 -16.05
C LYS A 216 -24.51 -15.52 -17.32
N PRO A 217 -24.25 -16.17 -18.46
CA PRO A 217 -24.03 -15.47 -19.72
C PRO A 217 -25.25 -14.62 -20.08
N VAL A 218 -25.01 -13.35 -20.41
CA VAL A 218 -26.04 -12.46 -20.93
C VAL A 218 -25.84 -12.35 -22.44
N LYS A 219 -26.86 -12.69 -23.23
CA LYS A 219 -26.88 -12.36 -24.65
C LYS A 219 -27.25 -10.89 -24.78
N VAL A 220 -26.39 -10.11 -25.40
CA VAL A 220 -26.65 -8.70 -25.68
C VAL A 220 -26.97 -8.56 -27.15
N ASP A 221 -28.09 -7.90 -27.43
CA ASP A 221 -28.37 -7.37 -28.75
C ASP A 221 -27.50 -6.11 -28.91
N MET A 222 -26.59 -6.11 -29.89
CA MET A 222 -25.60 -5.03 -30.09
C MET A 222 -26.24 -3.68 -30.45
N ASP A 223 -27.54 -3.67 -30.70
CA ASP A 223 -28.36 -2.47 -30.94
C ASP A 223 -28.74 -1.71 -29.65
N ASN A 224 -28.52 -2.32 -28.47
CA ASN A 224 -28.73 -1.62 -27.21
C ASN A 224 -27.60 -0.64 -26.94
N LYS A 225 -27.97 0.58 -26.51
CA LYS A 225 -27.03 1.62 -26.06
C LYS A 225 -26.06 1.05 -25.02
N ILE A 226 -24.80 0.92 -25.42
CA ILE A 226 -23.69 0.66 -24.51
C ILE A 226 -23.64 1.82 -23.50
N GLU A 227 -23.65 1.49 -22.20
CA GLU A 227 -23.49 2.49 -21.14
C GLU A 227 -22.13 3.18 -21.29
N ASN A 228 -22.08 4.50 -21.18
CA ASN A 228 -20.82 5.26 -21.21
C ASN A 228 -20.35 5.53 -19.78
N ASP A 229 -19.71 4.53 -19.19
CA ASP A 229 -19.09 4.69 -17.88
C ASP A 229 -17.91 5.66 -17.91
N THR A 230 -17.76 6.42 -16.83
CA THR A 230 -16.65 7.35 -16.63
C THR A 230 -15.59 6.84 -15.66
N PHE A 231 -15.93 5.85 -14.84
CA PHE A 231 -15.03 5.27 -13.85
C PHE A 231 -15.14 3.75 -13.82
N LEU A 232 -14.02 3.10 -13.51
CA LEU A 232 -13.97 1.67 -13.31
C LEU A 232 -14.52 1.33 -11.92
N TYR A 233 -15.63 0.60 -11.86
CA TYR A 233 -16.27 0.15 -10.62
C TYR A 233 -16.23 -1.37 -10.44
N ASP A 234 -16.09 -2.12 -11.53
CA ASP A 234 -16.08 -3.58 -11.47
C ASP A 234 -14.82 -4.12 -10.76
N TYR A 235 -14.99 -4.69 -9.57
CA TYR A 235 -13.88 -5.23 -8.80
C TYR A 235 -13.18 -6.41 -9.48
N LEU A 236 -13.88 -7.25 -10.26
CA LEU A 236 -13.22 -8.34 -10.97
C LEU A 236 -12.28 -7.79 -12.03
N LEU A 237 -12.69 -6.75 -12.76
CA LEU A 237 -11.80 -6.08 -13.72
C LEU A 237 -10.61 -5.42 -13.05
N LYS A 238 -10.81 -4.78 -11.88
CA LYS A 238 -9.69 -4.23 -11.09
C LYS A 238 -8.71 -5.31 -10.64
N ILE A 239 -9.22 -6.47 -10.19
CA ILE A 239 -8.38 -7.60 -9.77
C ILE A 239 -7.62 -8.17 -10.98
N ILE A 240 -8.30 -8.40 -12.12
CA ILE A 240 -7.67 -8.87 -13.36
C ILE A 240 -6.60 -7.88 -13.83
N GLY A 241 -6.89 -6.58 -13.80
CA GLY A 241 -5.93 -5.51 -14.11
C GLY A 241 -4.73 -5.54 -13.19
N GLY A 242 -4.93 -5.69 -11.89
CA GLY A 242 -3.83 -5.83 -10.94
C GLY A 242 -2.97 -7.08 -11.14
N ILE A 243 -3.57 -8.21 -11.53
CA ILE A 243 -2.84 -9.46 -11.86
C ILE A 243 -1.92 -9.24 -13.07
N SER A 244 -2.30 -8.38 -14.02
CA SER A 244 -1.55 -8.16 -15.27
C SER A 244 -0.12 -7.66 -15.04
N TYR A 245 0.16 -7.00 -13.91
CA TYR A 245 1.52 -6.56 -13.57
C TYR A 245 2.48 -7.72 -13.30
N ASN A 246 1.95 -8.88 -12.90
CA ASN A 246 2.74 -10.07 -12.56
C ASN A 246 2.56 -11.18 -13.59
N GLU A 247 1.33 -11.44 -14.02
CA GLU A 247 0.96 -12.54 -14.91
C GLU A 247 0.09 -12.00 -16.07
N PRO A 248 0.68 -11.28 -17.03
CA PRO A 248 -0.06 -10.55 -18.06
C PRO A 248 -0.86 -11.47 -19.01
N GLU A 249 -0.32 -12.64 -19.37
CA GLU A 249 -1.00 -13.62 -20.24
C GLU A 249 -2.24 -14.20 -19.56
N LEU A 250 -2.10 -14.62 -18.29
CA LEU A 250 -3.21 -15.11 -17.49
C LEU A 250 -4.28 -14.03 -17.27
N ALA A 251 -3.87 -12.79 -17.01
CA ALA A 251 -4.79 -11.67 -16.89
C ALA A 251 -5.59 -11.45 -18.18
N ALA A 252 -4.94 -11.51 -19.36
CA ALA A 252 -5.62 -11.41 -20.65
C ALA A 252 -6.64 -12.54 -20.86
N GLU A 253 -6.28 -13.78 -20.52
CA GLU A 253 -7.20 -14.92 -20.59
C GLU A 253 -8.42 -14.72 -19.68
N LEU A 254 -8.21 -14.28 -18.43
CA LEU A 254 -9.31 -14.00 -17.49
C LEU A 254 -10.19 -12.84 -17.96
N PHE A 255 -9.58 -11.81 -18.53
CA PHE A 255 -10.26 -10.66 -19.10
C PHE A 255 -11.20 -11.09 -20.23
N TYR A 256 -10.71 -11.88 -21.18
CA TYR A 256 -11.51 -12.42 -22.28
C TYR A 256 -12.65 -13.33 -21.78
N LYS A 257 -12.35 -14.27 -20.86
CA LYS A 257 -13.36 -15.15 -20.27
C LYS A 257 -14.48 -14.39 -19.58
N TYR A 258 -14.17 -13.27 -18.94
CA TYR A 258 -15.18 -12.43 -18.30
C TYR A 258 -15.99 -11.65 -19.34
N LEU A 259 -15.33 -11.03 -20.33
CA LEU A 259 -15.98 -10.26 -21.39
C LEU A 259 -17.04 -11.08 -22.14
N VAL A 260 -16.69 -12.31 -22.53
CA VAL A 260 -17.62 -13.20 -23.24
C VAL A 260 -18.89 -13.49 -22.43
N LYS A 261 -18.82 -13.50 -21.10
CA LYS A 261 -19.98 -13.75 -20.24
C LYS A 261 -20.84 -12.52 -20.00
N VAL A 262 -20.24 -11.33 -19.96
CA VAL A 262 -20.92 -10.05 -19.66
C VAL A 262 -20.57 -8.98 -20.69
N PRO A 263 -20.87 -9.19 -21.98
CA PRO A 263 -20.52 -8.25 -23.04
C PRO A 263 -21.15 -6.86 -22.86
N GLN A 264 -22.26 -6.76 -22.11
CA GLN A 264 -22.89 -5.48 -21.79
C GLN A 264 -21.99 -4.52 -20.99
N LYS A 265 -20.95 -5.02 -20.32
CA LYS A 265 -20.01 -4.21 -19.53
C LYS A 265 -18.85 -3.66 -20.35
N VAL A 266 -18.93 -3.66 -21.69
CA VAL A 266 -17.81 -3.30 -22.58
C VAL A 266 -17.16 -1.95 -22.26
N SER A 267 -17.92 -0.97 -21.75
CA SER A 267 -17.42 0.29 -21.21
C SER A 267 -16.44 0.11 -20.04
N GLN A 268 -16.79 -0.72 -19.06
CA GLN A 268 -15.91 -1.07 -17.94
C GLN A 268 -14.65 -1.80 -18.42
N PHE A 269 -14.78 -2.70 -19.41
CA PHE A 269 -13.62 -3.38 -20.00
C PHE A 269 -12.68 -2.37 -20.66
N LYS A 270 -13.21 -1.40 -21.42
CA LYS A 270 -12.40 -0.33 -22.01
C LYS A 270 -11.66 0.48 -20.94
N LEU A 271 -12.37 0.91 -19.90
CA LEU A 271 -11.74 1.65 -18.78
C LEU A 271 -10.65 0.83 -18.09
N ALA A 272 -10.85 -0.47 -17.93
CA ALA A 272 -9.84 -1.36 -17.39
C ALA A 272 -8.60 -1.42 -18.30
N VAL A 273 -8.77 -1.58 -19.62
CA VAL A 273 -7.67 -1.53 -20.60
C VAL A 273 -6.89 -0.22 -20.48
N ASP A 274 -7.60 0.91 -20.44
CA ASP A 274 -7.00 2.24 -20.32
C ASP A 274 -6.22 2.40 -19.00
N GLU A 275 -6.69 1.81 -17.90
CA GLU A 275 -6.06 1.93 -16.59
C GLU A 275 -4.83 1.03 -16.42
N PHE A 276 -4.92 -0.26 -16.79
CA PHE A 276 -3.87 -1.25 -16.46
C PHE A 276 -3.04 -1.75 -17.64
N TRP A 277 -3.54 -1.61 -18.88
CA TRP A 277 -2.86 -2.09 -20.09
C TRP A 277 -2.44 -0.96 -21.03
N SER A 278 -2.69 0.31 -20.69
CA SER A 278 -2.22 1.44 -21.49
C SER A 278 -0.70 1.62 -21.41
N ILE A 279 -0.13 2.22 -22.46
CA ILE A 279 1.27 2.62 -22.46
C ILE A 279 1.39 3.93 -21.66
N GLN A 280 2.02 3.85 -20.51
CA GLN A 280 2.39 4.97 -19.66
C GLN A 280 3.89 5.25 -19.76
N PHE A 281 4.32 6.44 -19.34
CA PHE A 281 5.73 6.86 -19.36
C PHE A 281 6.68 5.82 -18.72
N ASN A 282 6.19 5.12 -17.69
CA ASN A 282 6.93 4.14 -16.92
C ASN A 282 6.76 2.68 -17.42
N THR A 283 5.89 2.42 -18.41
CA THR A 283 5.56 1.07 -18.90
C THR A 283 6.79 0.34 -19.45
N PHE A 284 7.62 1.02 -20.25
CA PHE A 284 8.87 0.42 -20.73
C PHE A 284 9.83 0.11 -19.59
N ARG A 285 9.98 1.03 -18.62
CA ARG A 285 10.98 0.96 -17.56
C ARG A 285 10.74 -0.19 -16.59
N PHE A 286 9.48 -0.46 -16.24
CA PHE A 286 9.15 -1.48 -15.24
C PHE A 286 8.58 -2.77 -15.85
N TYR A 287 7.90 -2.70 -16.99
CA TYR A 287 7.13 -3.82 -17.52
C TYR A 287 7.52 -4.24 -18.94
N LYS A 288 8.44 -3.52 -19.61
CA LYS A 288 8.95 -3.86 -20.96
C LYS A 288 7.85 -4.21 -21.99
N PHE A 289 6.69 -3.55 -21.89
CA PHE A 289 5.51 -3.79 -22.72
C PHE A 289 4.84 -5.18 -22.61
N THR A 290 5.19 -6.00 -21.61
CA THR A 290 4.66 -7.38 -21.50
C THR A 290 3.14 -7.43 -21.37
N GLN A 291 2.53 -6.47 -20.67
CA GLN A 291 1.08 -6.34 -20.53
C GLN A 291 0.38 -6.10 -21.87
N GLN A 292 0.92 -5.20 -22.69
CA GLN A 292 0.34 -4.86 -24.00
C GLN A 292 0.46 -6.02 -24.97
N ILE A 293 1.63 -6.67 -25.01
CA ILE A 293 1.88 -7.82 -25.87
C ILE A 293 0.92 -8.97 -25.54
N ALA A 294 0.74 -9.27 -24.25
CA ALA A 294 -0.15 -10.34 -23.81
C ALA A 294 -1.62 -10.09 -24.18
N LEU A 295 -2.08 -8.83 -24.14
CA LEU A 295 -3.45 -8.48 -24.52
C LEU A 295 -3.70 -8.60 -26.03
N ILE A 296 -2.69 -8.32 -26.86
CA ILE A 296 -2.81 -8.38 -28.33
C ILE A 296 -2.75 -9.83 -28.84
N ASN A 297 -2.01 -10.70 -28.16
CA ASN A 297 -1.76 -12.07 -28.61
C ASN A 297 -2.87 -13.08 -28.24
N ASN A 298 -3.88 -12.68 -27.45
CA ASN A 298 -5.01 -13.52 -27.04
C ASN A 298 -6.31 -13.02 -27.67
#